data_AF-A0A551ZB81-F1
#
_entry.id   AF-A0A551ZB81-F1
#
_cell.length_a   1.000
_cell.length_b   1.000
_cell.length_c   1.000
_cell.angle_alpha   90.00
_cell.angle_beta   90.00
_cell.angle_gamma   90.00
#
_symmetry.space_group_name_H-M   'P 1'
#
loop_
_entity.id
_entity.type
_entity.pdbx_description
1 polymer ?
#
loop_
_entity_poly.entity_id
_entity_poly.type
_entity_poly.pdbx_seq_one_letter_code
_entity_poly.pdbx_strand_id
1 'polypeptide(L)'
;MVPTPQEAELQQRQAKEQILVEKEQILLEKEQILLEKEQILVEKEQERQAKEQALVEKEQALVEKEQERQAKERLAAKLRELGINPQTI
;
A
#
# COMPACT_ATOMS: atom_id res chain seq x y z
N MET A 1 39.85 47.91 16.55
CA MET A 1 40.06 48.29 15.15
C MET A 1 38.74 48.10 14.43
N VAL A 2 38.29 49.09 13.65
CA VAL A 2 37.06 48.98 12.86
C VAL A 2 37.41 48.22 11.58
N PRO A 3 36.63 47.19 11.18
CA PRO A 3 36.89 46.47 9.94
C PRO A 3 36.85 47.43 8.75
N THR A 4 37.72 47.19 7.79
CA THR A 4 37.72 47.91 6.52
C THR A 4 36.42 47.61 5.74
N PRO A 5 35.98 48.50 4.84
CA PRO A 5 34.80 48.24 4.00
C PRO A 5 34.88 46.89 3.25
N GLN A 6 36.08 46.47 2.86
CA GLN A 6 36.33 45.20 2.17
C GLN A 6 36.13 43.99 3.09
N GLU A 7 36.60 44.07 4.34
CA GLU A 7 36.38 43.01 5.35
C GLU A 7 34.91 42.88 5.73
N ALA A 8 34.18 44.00 5.86
CA ALA A 8 32.75 44.01 6.14
C ALA A 8 31.94 43.37 4.99
N GLU A 9 32.32 43.61 3.74
CA GLU A 9 31.67 42.99 2.58
C GLU A 9 31.93 41.47 2.53
N LEU A 10 33.17 41.04 2.81
CA LEU A 10 33.52 39.62 2.88
C LEU A 10 32.73 38.89 3.98
N GLN A 11 32.66 39.48 5.18
CA GLN A 11 31.86 38.94 6.29
C GLN A 11 30.37 38.83 5.90
N GLN A 12 29.83 39.83 5.21
CA GLN A 12 28.45 39.78 4.74
C GLN A 12 28.23 38.67 3.70
N ARG A 13 29.18 38.45 2.78
CA ARG A 13 29.11 37.36 1.80
C ARG A 13 29.16 36.00 2.49
N GLN A 14 30.07 35.80 3.44
CA GLN A 14 30.17 34.57 4.23
C GLN A 14 28.91 34.29 5.06
N ALA A 15 28.29 35.32 5.63
CA ALA A 15 27.02 35.16 6.34
C ALA A 15 25.89 34.75 5.40
N LYS A 16 25.81 35.36 4.21
CA LYS A 16 24.82 34.98 3.18
C LYS A 16 25.02 33.54 2.70
N GLU A 17 26.27 33.13 2.49
CA GLU A 17 26.61 31.77 2.07
C GLU A 17 26.22 30.74 3.13
N GLN A 18 26.51 31.00 4.40
CA GLN A 18 26.06 30.13 5.51
C GLN A 18 24.53 30.00 5.55
N ILE A 19 23.80 31.10 5.39
CA ILE A 19 22.33 31.07 5.34
C ILE A 19 21.82 30.27 4.13
N LEU A 20 22.48 30.36 2.97
CA LEU A 20 22.10 29.58 1.79
C LEU A 20 22.32 28.08 2.02
N VAL A 21 23.47 27.71 2.58
CA VAL A 21 23.81 26.32 2.92
C VAL A 21 22.85 25.74 3.95
N GLU A 22 22.44 26.52 4.96
CA GLU A 22 21.44 26.09 5.94
C GLU A 22 20.06 25.89 5.29
N LYS A 23 19.65 26.79 4.39
CA LYS A 23 18.40 26.63 3.64
C LYS A 23 18.41 25.39 2.75
N GLU A 24 19.53 25.11 2.10
CA GLU A 24 19.67 23.91 1.26
C GLU A 24 19.57 22.62 2.09
N GLN A 25 20.21 22.58 3.27
CA GLN A 25 20.07 21.45 4.20
C GLN A 25 18.61 21.24 4.64
N ILE A 26 17.90 22.31 4.98
CA ILE A 26 16.48 22.23 5.35
C ILE A 26 15.63 21.71 4.18
N LEU A 27 15.95 22.09 2.94
CA LEU A 27 15.23 21.59 1.75
C LEU A 27 15.50 20.10 1.54
N LEU A 28 16.75 19.65 1.67
CA LEU A 28 17.12 18.24 1.56
C LEU A 28 16.45 17.38 2.66
N GLU A 29 16.36 17.89 3.88
CA GLU A 29 15.64 17.20 4.97
C GLU A 29 14.15 17.07 4.64
N LYS A 30 13.52 18.13 4.13
CA LYS A 30 12.12 18.08 3.69
C LYS A 30 11.89 17.09 2.56
N GLU A 31 12.80 17.04 1.59
CA GLU A 31 12.72 16.08 0.48
C GLU A 31 12.83 14.64 0.98
N GLN A 32 13.75 14.35 1.90
CA GLN A 32 13.85 13.02 2.53
C GLN A 32 12.57 12.63 3.26
N ILE A 33 11.96 13.55 4.03
CA ILE A 33 10.68 13.30 4.71
C ILE A 33 9.56 13.02 3.70
N LEU A 34 9.54 13.70 2.56
CA LEU A 34 8.55 13.45 1.51
C LEU A 34 8.74 12.07 0.87
N LEU A 35 9.98 11.69 0.57
CA LEU A 35 10.31 10.36 0.04
C LEU A 35 9.94 9.23 1.00
N GLU A 36 10.16 9.42 2.31
CA GLU A 36 9.74 8.45 3.33
C GLU A 36 8.21 8.30 3.38
N LYS A 37 7.48 9.43 3.34
CA LYS A 37 6.02 9.41 3.29
C LYS A 37 5.48 8.71 2.04
N GLU A 38 6.10 8.94 0.89
CA GLU A 38 5.73 8.27 -0.36
C GLU A 38 5.93 6.76 -0.27
N GLN A 39 7.07 6.31 0.27
CA GLN A 39 7.32 4.89 0.50
C GLN A 39 6.25 4.25 1.41
N ILE A 40 5.91 4.90 2.52
CA ILE A 40 4.84 4.44 3.42
C ILE A 40 3.48 4.34 2.70
N LEU A 41 3.17 5.28 1.81
CA LEU A 41 1.93 5.24 1.04
C LEU A 41 1.92 4.06 0.05
N VAL A 42 3.03 3.81 -0.63
CA VAL A 42 3.19 2.68 -1.55
C VAL A 42 3.03 1.35 -0.80
N GLU A 43 3.67 1.19 0.35
CA GLU A 43 3.53 -0.02 1.18
C GLU A 43 2.08 -0.26 1.62
N LYS A 44 1.37 0.79 2.05
CA LYS A 44 -0.05 0.71 2.42
C LYS A 44 -0.94 0.32 1.24
N GLU A 45 -0.64 0.83 0.05
CA GLU A 45 -1.39 0.46 -1.14
C GLU A 45 -1.17 -1.01 -1.52
N GLN A 46 0.06 -1.51 -1.44
CA GLN A 46 0.37 -2.92 -1.64
C GLN A 46 -0.35 -3.81 -0.63
N GLU A 47 -0.37 -3.43 0.66
CA GLU A 47 -1.12 -4.16 1.70
C GLU A 47 -2.64 -4.19 1.38
N ARG A 48 -3.19 -3.06 0.91
CA ARG A 48 -4.61 -2.99 0.51
C ARG A 48 -4.90 -3.93 -0.67
N GLN A 49 -4.05 -3.91 -1.70
CA GLN A 49 -4.21 -4.80 -2.86
C GLN A 49 -4.13 -6.27 -2.47
N ALA A 50 -3.20 -6.64 -1.58
CA ALA A 50 -3.10 -8.01 -1.07
C ALA A 50 -4.35 -8.46 -0.31
N LYS A 51 -4.94 -7.57 0.51
CA LYS A 51 -6.20 -7.85 1.21
C LYS A 51 -7.37 -8.01 0.25
N GLU A 52 -7.45 -7.17 -0.77
CA GLU A 52 -8.49 -7.26 -1.80
C GLU A 52 -8.40 -8.57 -2.57
N GLN A 53 -7.20 -8.97 -2.98
CA GLN A 53 -6.96 -10.25 -3.64
C GLN A 53 -7.40 -11.44 -2.76
N ALA A 54 -7.05 -11.43 -1.48
CA ALA A 54 -7.46 -12.47 -0.54
C ALA A 54 -9.00 -12.53 -0.34
N LEU A 55 -9.69 -11.39 -0.39
CA LEU A 55 -11.15 -11.34 -0.33
C LEU A 55 -11.77 -11.95 -1.59
N VAL A 56 -11.24 -11.63 -2.77
CA VAL A 56 -11.68 -12.20 -4.05
C VAL A 56 -11.51 -13.72 -4.06
N GLU A 57 -10.36 -14.23 -3.63
CA GLU A 57 -10.11 -15.67 -3.52
C GLU A 57 -11.09 -16.37 -2.55
N LYS A 58 -11.38 -15.73 -1.43
CA LYS A 58 -12.36 -16.25 -0.47
C LYS A 58 -13.77 -16.29 -1.06
N GLU A 59 -14.17 -15.25 -1.80
CA GLU A 59 -15.46 -15.20 -2.47
C GLU A 59 -15.58 -16.31 -3.53
N GLN A 60 -14.54 -16.48 -4.34
CA GLN A 60 -14.48 -17.56 -5.34
C GLN A 60 -14.63 -18.95 -4.69
N ALA A 61 -13.93 -19.20 -3.59
CA ALA A 61 -14.06 -20.47 -2.85
C ALA A 61 -15.48 -20.70 -2.28
N LEU A 62 -16.18 -19.63 -1.87
CA LEU A 62 -17.57 -19.73 -1.42
C LEU A 62 -18.50 -20.07 -2.58
N VAL A 63 -18.31 -19.44 -3.75
CA VAL A 63 -19.08 -19.74 -4.96
C VAL A 63 -18.89 -21.20 -5.39
N GLU A 64 -17.66 -21.70 -5.40
CA GLU A 64 -17.36 -23.10 -5.74
C GLU A 64 -18.05 -24.08 -4.79
N LYS A 65 -18.00 -23.80 -3.48
CA LYS A 65 -18.67 -24.62 -2.46
C LYS A 65 -20.20 -24.62 -2.65
N GLU A 66 -20.78 -23.49 -3.03
CA GLU A 66 -22.20 -23.41 -3.33
C GLU A 66 -22.56 -24.21 -4.59
N GLN A 67 -21.76 -24.12 -5.66
CA GLN A 67 -21.94 -24.92 -6.86
C GLN A 67 -21.87 -26.43 -6.57
N GLU A 68 -20.90 -26.86 -5.75
CA GLU A 68 -20.78 -28.24 -5.32
C GLU A 68 -22.02 -28.71 -4.55
N ARG A 69 -22.54 -27.87 -3.62
CA ARG A 69 -23.77 -28.15 -2.89
C ARG A 69 -24.97 -28.31 -3.83
N GLN A 70 -25.12 -27.40 -4.79
CA GLN A 70 -26.20 -27.47 -5.78
C GLN A 70 -26.08 -28.71 -6.66
N ALA A 71 -24.86 -29.09 -7.06
CA ALA A 71 -24.62 -30.31 -7.83
C ALA A 71 -25.01 -31.57 -7.04
N LYS A 72 -24.64 -31.64 -5.75
CA LYS A 72 -25.05 -32.74 -4.85
C LYS A 72 -26.56 -32.81 -4.69
N GLU A 73 -27.23 -31.66 -4.51
CA GLU A 73 -28.68 -31.61 -4.39
C GLU A 73 -29.38 -32.09 -5.66
N ARG A 74 -28.93 -31.63 -6.84
CA ARG A 74 -29.44 -32.10 -8.14
C ARG A 74 -29.24 -33.60 -8.33
N LEU A 75 -28.08 -34.13 -7.94
CA LEU A 75 -27.82 -35.58 -8.02
C LEU A 75 -28.76 -36.35 -7.09
N ALA A 76 -28.92 -35.90 -5.84
CA ALA A 76 -29.84 -36.51 -4.88
C ALA A 76 -31.29 -36.49 -5.37
N ALA A 77 -31.73 -35.40 -6.01
CA ALA A 77 -33.06 -35.30 -6.62
C ALA A 77 -33.24 -36.34 -7.74
N LYS A 78 -32.27 -36.47 -8.66
CA LYS A 78 -32.30 -37.48 -9.72
C LYS A 78 -32.33 -38.91 -9.20
N LEU A 79 -31.57 -39.21 -8.13
CA LEU A 79 -31.60 -40.54 -7.52
C LEU A 79 -32.98 -40.86 -6.96
N ARG A 80 -33.63 -39.89 -6.29
CA ARG A 80 -35.00 -40.05 -5.79
C ARG A 80 -36.01 -40.28 -6.92
N GLU A 81 -35.89 -39.58 -8.04
CA GLU A 81 -36.73 -39.80 -9.24
C GLU A 81 -36.59 -41.23 -9.79
N LEU A 82 -35.39 -41.81 -9.70
CA LEU A 82 -35.12 -43.20 -10.09
C LEU A 82 -35.55 -44.24 -9.03
N GLY A 83 -36.18 -43.82 -7.93
CA GLY A 83 -36.59 -44.69 -6.83
C GLY A 83 -35.43 -45.15 -5.93
N ILE A 84 -34.25 -44.53 -6.06
CA ILE A 84 -33.05 -44.84 -5.30
C ILE A 84 -32.97 -43.87 -4.11
N ASN A 85 -32.82 -44.40 -2.89
CA ASN A 85 -32.63 -43.56 -1.71
C ASN A 85 -31.18 -43.04 -1.65
N PRO A 86 -30.95 -41.71 -1.78
CA PRO A 86 -29.59 -41.15 -1.77
C PRO A 86 -28.92 -41.16 -0.38
N GLN A 87 -29.63 -41.54 0.69
CA GLN A 87 -29.06 -41.64 2.05
C GLN A 87 -28.54 -43.04 2.39
N THR A 88 -28.78 -44.02 1.51
CA THR A 88 -28.43 -45.44 1.74
C THR A 88 -27.26 -45.91 0.87
N ILE A 89 -26.61 -45.00 0.15
CA ILE A 89 -25.43 -45.22 -0.70
C ILE A 89 -24.29 -44.38 -0.13
#